data_AF-A0A837HV82-F1
#
_entry.id   AF-A0A837HV82-F1
#
_cell.length_a   1.000
_cell.length_b   1.000
_cell.length_c   1.000
_cell.angle_alpha   90.00
_cell.angle_beta   90.00
_cell.angle_gamma   90.00
#
_symmetry.space_group_name_H-M   'P 1'
#
loop_
_entity.id
_entity.type
_entity.pdbx_description
1 polymer ?
#
loop_
_entity_poly.entity_id
_entity_poly.type
_entity_poly.pdbx_seq_one_letter_code
_entity_poly.pdbx_strand_id
1 'polypeptide(L)'
;MYKRLSTEAKIALIKRIQAGESVVRVCREAQVSRTILYKWLKKYYEAAPRVKKQVLASKVARGAGHFRKLSGATERRVLKLALKNPALSSAKISKLSGVSAHGVWNVLKSHRLNTQNLRDNFINIYGPSLVRSRLASDKLTMIRRFEAGEKITDLCREFGVSRAIFYRWLARYRQAPQEAQREALENLRPARERHWRFVPEARGLVLGVVVQAPELSPFQISRQVTAKAGKQILGAHGVYNLLSREGLNTIARRVQYASSLQQTPEVQIAPLYEPEIPMYRLRMLLAPFVTVPKLVFRRPPVGILVTLL
;
A
#
# COMPACT_ATOMS: atom_id res chain seq x y z
N MET A 1 10.52 -51.56 16.23
CA MET A 1 10.62 -50.20 15.66
C MET A 1 10.82 -50.32 14.16
N TYR A 2 9.92 -49.81 13.31
CA TYR A 2 10.05 -49.99 11.85
C TYR A 2 11.20 -49.16 11.29
N LYS A 3 12.07 -49.79 10.50
CA LYS A 3 13.20 -49.13 9.83
C LYS A 3 12.68 -48.18 8.74
N ARG A 4 13.05 -46.91 8.80
CA ARG A 4 12.77 -45.95 7.71
C ARG A 4 13.69 -46.25 6.53
N LEU A 5 13.15 -46.86 5.49
CA LEU A 5 13.89 -47.16 4.27
C LEU A 5 14.05 -45.93 3.36
N SER A 6 15.24 -45.79 2.78
CA SER A 6 15.52 -44.84 1.71
C SER A 6 14.68 -45.17 0.47
N THR A 7 14.52 -44.20 -0.42
CA THR A 7 13.75 -44.38 -1.66
C THR A 7 14.33 -45.46 -2.55
N GLU A 8 15.65 -45.59 -2.58
CA GLU A 8 16.38 -46.59 -3.37
C GLU A 8 16.17 -48.00 -2.80
N ALA A 9 16.22 -48.15 -1.47
CA ALA A 9 15.93 -49.41 -0.83
C ALA A 9 14.48 -49.87 -1.09
N LYS A 10 13.50 -48.95 -1.13
CA LYS A 10 12.12 -49.29 -1.50
C LYS A 10 12.01 -49.82 -2.93
N ILE A 11 12.71 -49.18 -3.88
CA ILE A 11 12.72 -49.63 -5.28
C ILE A 11 13.36 -51.01 -5.41
N ALA A 12 14.46 -51.26 -4.68
CA ALA A 12 15.12 -52.57 -4.67
C ALA A 12 14.19 -53.69 -4.18
N LEU A 13 13.43 -53.45 -3.10
CA LEU A 13 12.44 -54.41 -2.60
C LEU A 13 11.32 -54.67 -3.62
N ILE A 14 10.85 -53.64 -4.32
CA ILE A 14 9.83 -53.78 -5.36
C ILE A 14 10.37 -54.61 -6.54
N LYS A 15 11.62 -54.38 -6.96
CA LYS A 15 12.26 -55.16 -8.04
C LYS A 15 12.41 -56.64 -7.68
N ARG A 16 12.74 -56.97 -6.42
CA ARG A 16 12.79 -58.36 -5.93
C ARG A 16 11.44 -59.07 -6.09
N ILE A 17 10.35 -58.36 -5.79
CA ILE A 17 8.98 -58.88 -5.96
C ILE A 17 8.63 -59.03 -7.45
N GLN A 18 9.06 -58.10 -8.31
CA GLN A 18 8.89 -58.23 -9.76
C GLN A 18 9.66 -59.43 -10.35
N ALA A 19 10.78 -59.81 -9.73
CA ALA A 19 11.53 -61.01 -10.09
C ALA A 19 10.89 -62.32 -9.60
N GLY A 20 9.73 -62.25 -8.93
CA GLY A 20 8.96 -63.43 -8.49
C GLY A 20 9.20 -63.87 -7.04
N GLU A 21 9.95 -63.11 -6.25
CA GLU A 21 10.16 -63.46 -4.84
C GLU A 21 8.87 -63.33 -3.98
N SER A 22 8.71 -64.21 -3.00
CA SER A 22 7.57 -64.17 -2.07
C SER A 22 7.55 -62.88 -1.25
N VAL A 23 6.43 -62.15 -1.35
CA VAL A 23 6.16 -60.91 -0.60
C VAL A 23 6.36 -61.09 0.91
N VAL A 24 6.00 -62.26 1.45
CA VAL A 24 6.14 -62.56 2.88
C VAL A 24 7.61 -62.60 3.30
N ARG A 25 8.46 -63.24 2.50
CA ARG A 25 9.89 -63.35 2.75
C ARG A 25 10.56 -61.97 2.69
N VAL A 26 10.29 -61.21 1.64
CA VAL A 26 10.81 -59.84 1.45
C VAL A 26 10.40 -58.92 2.61
N CYS A 27 9.15 -59.02 3.09
CA CYS A 27 8.68 -58.24 4.24
C CYS A 27 9.42 -58.60 5.54
N ARG A 28 9.64 -59.89 5.81
CA ARG A 28 10.32 -60.37 7.01
C ARG A 28 11.78 -59.91 7.03
N GLU A 29 12.51 -60.12 5.93
CA GLU A 29 13.92 -59.71 5.79
C GLU A 29 14.09 -58.19 5.91
N ALA A 30 13.23 -57.42 5.25
CA ALA A 30 13.31 -55.95 5.28
C ALA A 30 12.72 -55.32 6.55
N GLN A 31 12.10 -56.13 7.43
CA GLN A 31 11.30 -55.67 8.57
C GLN A 31 10.25 -54.61 8.20
N VAL A 32 9.53 -54.85 7.10
CA VAL A 32 8.46 -53.97 6.59
C VAL A 32 7.12 -54.67 6.71
N SER A 33 6.10 -53.93 7.15
CA SER A 33 4.73 -54.45 7.15
C SER A 33 4.21 -54.66 5.73
N ARG A 34 3.54 -55.79 5.47
CA ARG A 34 2.92 -56.12 4.18
C ARG A 34 2.02 -54.99 3.68
N THR A 35 1.25 -54.34 4.57
CA THR A 35 0.34 -53.24 4.20
C THR A 35 1.08 -52.00 3.69
N ILE A 36 2.27 -51.72 4.22
CA ILE A 36 3.13 -50.62 3.76
C ILE A 36 3.72 -50.96 2.39
N LEU A 37 4.16 -52.20 2.21
CA LEU A 37 4.72 -52.68 0.94
C LEU A 37 3.69 -52.66 -0.18
N TYR A 38 2.46 -53.13 0.06
CA TYR A 38 1.37 -53.03 -0.91
C TYR A 38 1.03 -51.58 -1.28
N LYS A 39 1.06 -50.64 -0.31
CA LYS A 39 0.92 -49.21 -0.60
C LYS A 39 2.04 -48.67 -1.48
N TRP A 40 3.27 -49.18 -1.36
CA TRP A 40 4.37 -48.81 -2.25
C TRP A 40 4.23 -49.42 -3.64
N LEU A 41 3.86 -50.70 -3.74
CA LEU A 41 3.60 -51.39 -5.01
C LEU A 41 2.52 -50.67 -5.81
N LYS A 42 1.36 -50.38 -5.19
CA LYS A 42 0.26 -49.63 -5.82
C LYS A 42 0.76 -48.31 -6.42
N LYS A 43 1.46 -47.51 -5.61
CA LYS A 43 2.06 -46.24 -6.03
C LYS A 43 3.10 -46.37 -7.14
N TYR A 44 3.82 -47.49 -7.20
CA TYR A 44 4.88 -47.74 -8.17
C TYR A 44 4.31 -48.16 -9.54
N TYR A 45 3.22 -48.94 -9.55
CA TYR A 45 2.54 -49.34 -10.78
C TYR A 45 1.70 -48.21 -11.39
N GLU A 46 1.04 -47.39 -10.57
CA GLU A 46 0.27 -46.23 -11.03
C GLU A 46 1.16 -45.08 -11.56
N ALA A 47 2.44 -45.07 -11.21
CA ALA A 47 3.36 -43.99 -11.57
C ALA A 47 4.09 -44.24 -12.90
N ALA A 48 4.13 -43.22 -13.75
CA ALA A 48 4.94 -43.22 -14.97
C ALA A 48 6.45 -43.44 -14.66
N PRO A 49 7.24 -44.08 -15.55
CA PRO A 49 8.63 -44.46 -15.29
C PRO A 49 9.52 -43.35 -14.71
N ARG A 50 9.37 -42.12 -15.21
CA ARG A 50 10.15 -40.95 -14.78
C ARG A 50 9.85 -40.49 -13.34
N VAL A 51 8.66 -40.80 -12.81
CA VAL A 51 8.18 -40.27 -11.52
C VAL A 51 8.25 -41.30 -10.40
N LYS A 52 8.50 -42.60 -10.71
CA LYS A 52 8.52 -43.70 -9.72
C LYS A 52 9.40 -43.42 -8.50
N LYS A 53 10.58 -42.82 -8.69
CA LYS A 53 11.48 -42.42 -7.59
C LYS A 53 10.85 -41.34 -6.69
N GLN A 54 10.17 -40.35 -7.28
CA GLN A 54 9.53 -39.26 -6.53
C GLN A 54 8.28 -39.73 -5.75
N VAL A 55 7.46 -40.63 -6.31
CA VAL A 55 6.23 -41.10 -5.64
C VAL A 55 6.54 -41.92 -4.38
N LEU A 56 7.63 -42.70 -4.41
CA LEU A 56 8.09 -43.51 -3.28
C LEU A 56 8.85 -42.71 -2.21
N ALA A 57 9.24 -41.47 -2.52
CA ALA A 57 9.94 -40.60 -1.59
C ALA A 57 9.03 -40.28 -0.38
N SER A 58 9.64 -40.18 0.81
CA SER A 58 8.91 -39.74 1.99
C SER A 58 8.52 -38.28 1.83
N LYS A 59 7.22 -38.01 1.65
CA LYS A 59 6.66 -36.66 1.59
C LYS A 59 6.45 -36.11 3.00
N VAL A 60 7.55 -35.79 3.69
CA VAL A 60 7.49 -35.03 4.95
C VAL A 60 7.52 -33.56 4.58
N ALA A 61 6.50 -32.81 4.98
CA ALA A 61 6.50 -31.35 4.82
C ALA A 61 7.76 -30.78 5.48
N ARG A 62 8.54 -30.00 4.75
CA ARG A 62 9.80 -29.39 5.22
C ARG A 62 9.90 -27.96 4.70
N GLY A 63 10.70 -27.15 5.39
CA GLY A 63 10.98 -25.78 4.97
C GLY A 63 9.71 -24.96 4.83
N ALA A 64 9.48 -24.39 3.65
CA ALA A 64 8.38 -23.47 3.36
C ALA A 64 6.98 -24.03 3.66
N GLY A 65 6.78 -25.34 3.44
CA GLY A 65 5.48 -26.00 3.64
C GLY A 65 5.29 -26.62 5.03
N HIS A 66 6.23 -26.44 5.97
CA HIS A 66 6.10 -27.02 7.30
C HIS A 66 5.15 -26.19 8.18
N PHE A 67 4.20 -26.83 8.83
CA PHE A 67 3.17 -26.19 9.67
C PHE A 67 3.74 -25.39 10.86
N ARG A 68 4.94 -25.74 11.37
CA ARG A 68 5.63 -24.95 12.42
C ARG A 68 6.58 -23.88 11.87
N LYS A 69 6.54 -23.60 10.57
CA LYS A 69 7.36 -22.52 9.99
C LYS A 69 6.89 -21.18 10.55
N LEU A 70 7.84 -20.32 10.91
CA LEU A 70 7.55 -18.95 11.34
C LEU A 70 6.98 -18.15 10.16
N SER A 71 5.98 -17.30 10.44
CA SER A 71 5.45 -16.39 9.43
C SER A 71 6.56 -15.45 8.93
N GLY A 72 6.52 -15.07 7.65
CA GLY A 72 7.52 -14.15 7.09
C GLY A 72 7.53 -12.78 7.80
N ALA A 73 6.40 -12.36 8.38
CA ALA A 73 6.33 -11.14 9.18
C ALA A 73 7.10 -11.29 10.52
N THR A 74 6.94 -12.44 11.19
CA THR A 74 7.66 -12.76 12.43
C THR A 74 9.15 -12.89 12.18
N GLU A 75 9.54 -13.53 11.08
CA GLU A 75 10.94 -13.67 10.65
C GLU A 75 11.59 -12.30 10.41
N ARG A 76 10.93 -11.41 9.66
CA ARG A 76 11.40 -10.03 9.46
C ARG A 76 11.52 -9.25 10.77
N ARG A 77 10.60 -9.46 11.72
CA ARG A 77 10.66 -8.84 13.04
C ARG A 77 11.92 -9.27 13.80
N VAL A 78 12.23 -10.57 13.81
CA VAL A 78 13.46 -11.12 14.42
C VAL A 78 14.70 -10.50 13.79
N LEU A 79 14.77 -10.48 12.45
CA LEU A 79 15.90 -9.88 11.73
C LEU A 79 16.05 -8.39 12.03
N LYS A 80 14.94 -7.64 12.04
CA LYS A 80 14.94 -6.21 12.36
C LYS A 80 15.47 -5.94 13.77
N LEU A 81 15.07 -6.74 14.76
CA LEU A 81 15.56 -6.60 16.13
C LEU A 81 17.06 -6.93 16.24
N ALA A 82 17.50 -7.99 15.57
CA ALA A 82 18.90 -8.40 15.55
C ALA A 82 19.81 -7.36 14.89
N LEU A 83 19.35 -6.73 13.81
CA LEU A 83 20.10 -5.68 13.11
C LEU A 83 20.01 -4.32 13.80
N LYS A 84 18.92 -4.02 14.51
CA LYS A 84 18.82 -2.77 15.29
C LYS A 84 19.78 -2.76 16.48
N ASN A 85 19.93 -3.90 17.15
CA ASN A 85 20.79 -4.06 18.30
C ASN A 85 21.64 -5.34 18.16
N PRO A 86 22.81 -5.27 17.51
CA PRO A 86 23.66 -6.43 17.21
C PRO A 86 24.09 -7.25 18.44
N ALA A 87 24.29 -6.58 19.58
CA ALA A 87 24.69 -7.18 20.85
C ALA A 87 23.60 -8.04 21.54
N LEU A 88 22.36 -8.04 21.04
CA LEU A 88 21.29 -8.83 21.66
C LEU A 88 21.50 -10.34 21.45
N SER A 89 21.42 -11.09 22.55
CA SER A 89 21.40 -12.56 22.49
C SER A 89 20.10 -13.08 21.88
N SER A 90 20.13 -14.30 21.35
CA SER A 90 18.94 -14.99 20.82
C SER A 90 17.81 -15.08 21.86
N ALA A 91 18.15 -15.23 23.14
CA ALA A 91 17.20 -15.24 24.26
C ALA A 91 16.54 -13.86 24.48
N LYS A 92 17.28 -12.76 24.40
CA LYS A 92 16.70 -11.41 24.49
C LYS A 92 15.80 -11.11 23.30
N ILE A 93 16.21 -11.49 22.10
CA ILE A 93 15.41 -11.33 20.87
C ILE A 93 14.13 -12.19 20.93
N SER A 94 14.20 -13.38 21.53
CA SER A 94 13.05 -14.26 21.75
C SER A 94 11.96 -13.59 22.59
N LYS A 95 12.33 -12.99 23.73
CA LYS A 95 11.39 -12.24 24.59
C LYS A 95 10.70 -11.09 23.84
N LEU A 96 11.44 -10.36 23.01
CA LEU A 96 10.93 -9.22 22.26
C LEU A 96 10.09 -9.60 21.02
N SER A 97 10.35 -10.75 20.42
CA SER A 97 9.69 -11.20 19.19
C SER A 97 8.49 -12.11 19.42
N GLY A 98 8.37 -12.71 20.61
CA GLY A 98 7.37 -13.73 20.94
C GLY A 98 7.66 -15.09 20.31
N VAL A 99 8.90 -15.33 19.88
CA VAL A 99 9.36 -16.58 19.25
C VAL A 99 10.24 -17.35 20.23
N SER A 100 10.26 -18.68 20.18
CA SER A 100 11.20 -19.47 21.00
C SER A 100 12.66 -19.13 20.68
N ALA A 101 13.55 -19.22 21.68
CA ALA A 101 14.98 -18.93 21.52
C ALA A 101 15.63 -19.78 20.41
N HIS A 102 15.26 -21.05 20.30
CA HIS A 102 15.72 -21.93 19.23
C HIS A 102 15.18 -21.52 17.85
N GLY A 103 13.93 -21.04 17.80
CA GLY A 103 13.34 -20.48 16.57
C GLY A 103 14.09 -19.24 16.09
N VAL A 104 14.43 -18.32 17.01
CA VAL A 104 15.27 -17.16 16.72
C VAL A 104 16.64 -17.57 16.21
N TRP A 105 17.29 -18.54 16.87
CA TRP A 105 18.59 -19.03 16.43
C TRP A 105 18.55 -19.63 15.02
N ASN A 106 17.51 -20.41 14.69
CA ASN A 106 17.33 -20.97 13.34
C ASN A 106 17.18 -19.88 12.28
N VAL A 107 16.41 -18.83 12.57
CA VAL A 107 16.26 -17.67 11.68
C VAL A 107 17.59 -16.96 11.49
N LEU A 108 18.31 -16.67 12.56
CA LEU A 108 19.60 -15.99 12.45
C LEU A 108 20.64 -16.85 11.72
N LYS A 109 20.63 -18.17 11.94
CA LYS A 109 21.50 -19.11 11.23
C LYS A 109 21.19 -19.17 9.74
N SER A 110 19.92 -19.22 9.34
CA SER A 110 19.55 -19.25 7.92
C SER A 110 19.96 -17.99 7.17
N HIS A 111 20.00 -16.85 7.86
CA HIS A 111 20.42 -15.56 7.32
C HIS A 111 21.90 -15.22 7.56
N ARG A 112 22.69 -16.15 8.15
CA ARG A 112 24.12 -15.94 8.49
C ARG A 112 24.36 -14.74 9.44
N LEU A 113 23.47 -14.54 10.41
CA LEU A 113 23.48 -13.45 11.40
C LEU A 113 23.51 -13.97 12.85
N ASN A 114 24.08 -15.16 13.09
CA ASN A 114 24.03 -15.79 14.41
C ASN A 114 24.84 -15.02 15.47
N THR A 115 26.07 -14.65 15.15
CA THR A 115 26.99 -13.92 16.04
C THR A 115 26.84 -12.41 15.87
N GLN A 116 27.24 -11.68 16.91
CA GLN A 116 27.27 -10.22 16.90
C GLN A 116 28.16 -9.68 15.77
N ASN A 117 29.39 -10.19 15.64
CA ASN A 117 30.33 -9.76 14.59
C ASN A 117 29.75 -9.92 13.17
N LEU A 118 28.98 -10.98 12.91
CA LEU A 118 28.32 -11.16 11.61
C LEU A 118 27.21 -10.14 11.38
N ARG A 119 26.49 -9.74 12.43
CA ARG A 119 25.49 -8.66 12.35
C ARG A 119 26.15 -7.30 12.14
N ASP A 120 27.24 -7.03 12.84
CA ASP A 120 28.01 -5.79 12.67
C ASP A 120 28.61 -5.70 11.27
N ASN A 121 29.21 -6.79 10.78
CA ASN A 121 29.72 -6.85 9.41
C ASN A 121 28.58 -6.68 8.38
N PHE A 122 27.43 -7.31 8.61
CA PHE A 122 26.26 -7.12 7.75
C PHE A 122 25.77 -5.67 7.76
N ILE A 123 25.79 -4.98 8.90
CA ILE A 123 25.46 -3.55 9.00
C ILE A 123 26.54 -2.70 8.33
N ASN A 124 27.81 -3.06 8.41
CA ASN A 124 28.88 -2.31 7.75
C ASN A 124 28.76 -2.42 6.22
N ILE A 125 28.52 -3.63 5.70
CA ILE A 125 28.37 -3.88 4.26
C ILE A 125 27.04 -3.31 3.74
N TYR A 126 25.93 -3.61 4.41
CA TYR A 126 24.58 -3.35 3.90
C TYR A 126 23.83 -2.23 4.62
N GLY A 127 24.30 -1.77 5.79
CA GLY A 127 23.69 -0.67 6.56
C GLY A 127 23.43 0.60 5.75
N PRO A 128 24.34 1.05 4.85
CA PRO A 128 24.05 2.17 3.95
C PRO A 128 22.82 1.95 3.06
N SER A 129 22.51 0.70 2.69
CA SER A 129 21.33 0.32 1.90
C SER A 129 20.08 0.04 2.74
N LEU A 130 20.25 -0.43 3.98
CA LEU A 130 19.16 -0.79 4.90
C LEU A 130 18.54 0.42 5.60
N VAL A 131 19.34 1.45 5.87
CA VAL A 131 18.93 2.65 6.62
C VAL A 131 18.34 3.72 5.70
N ARG A 132 18.76 3.80 4.44
CA ARG A 132 18.55 4.99 3.63
C ARG A 132 17.24 4.99 2.83
N SER A 133 16.12 5.14 3.54
CA SER A 133 15.16 6.14 3.09
C SER A 133 15.82 7.50 3.29
N ARG A 134 16.66 7.95 2.35
CA ARG A 134 17.43 9.19 2.50
C ARG A 134 16.49 10.36 2.79
N LEU A 135 16.80 11.11 3.85
CA LEU A 135 16.07 12.32 4.20
C LEU A 135 16.22 13.34 3.06
N ALA A 136 15.28 14.28 2.96
CA ALA A 136 15.38 15.36 1.99
C ALA A 136 16.64 16.21 2.17
N SER A 137 17.14 16.33 3.40
CA SER A 137 18.39 17.02 3.75
C SER A 137 19.59 16.43 2.99
N ASP A 138 19.77 15.11 3.02
CA ASP A 138 20.94 14.46 2.43
C ASP A 138 20.93 14.61 0.90
N LYS A 139 19.73 14.55 0.30
CA LYS A 139 19.54 14.76 -1.14
C LYS A 139 19.88 16.20 -1.53
N LEU A 140 19.48 17.18 -0.71
CA LEU A 140 19.77 18.59 -0.92
C LEU A 140 21.26 18.87 -0.81
N THR A 141 21.94 18.33 0.21
CA THR A 141 23.40 18.44 0.37
C THR A 141 24.14 17.88 -0.84
N MET A 142 23.71 16.70 -1.33
CA MET A 142 24.30 16.08 -2.50
C MET A 142 24.12 16.95 -3.77
N ILE A 143 22.95 17.57 -3.95
CA ILE A 143 22.68 18.46 -5.09
C ILE A 143 23.52 19.75 -4.99
N ARG A 144 23.60 20.37 -3.82
CA ARG A 144 24.42 21.59 -3.62
C ARG A 144 25.91 21.35 -3.89
N ARG A 145 26.45 20.22 -3.43
CA ARG A 145 27.84 19.82 -3.72
C ARG A 145 28.08 19.58 -5.21
N PHE A 146 27.10 19.00 -5.90
CA PHE A 146 27.14 18.88 -7.36
C PHE A 146 27.09 20.24 -8.07
N GLU A 147 26.24 21.17 -7.62
CA GLU A 147 26.18 22.54 -8.15
C GLU A 147 27.47 23.33 -7.87
N ALA A 148 28.17 23.03 -6.77
CA ALA A 148 29.49 23.58 -6.45
C ALA A 148 30.63 23.00 -7.33
N GLY A 149 30.33 22.06 -8.24
CA GLY A 149 31.29 21.53 -9.21
C GLY A 149 31.95 20.20 -8.82
N GLU A 150 31.51 19.53 -7.74
CA GLU A 150 32.05 18.22 -7.38
C GLU A 150 31.66 17.13 -8.38
N LYS A 151 32.57 16.17 -8.60
CA LYS A 151 32.35 15.06 -9.53
C LYS A 151 31.22 14.15 -9.05
N ILE A 152 30.21 13.96 -9.91
CA ILE A 152 29.05 13.13 -9.59
C ILE A 152 29.42 11.68 -9.25
N THR A 153 30.49 11.15 -9.83
CA THR A 153 31.02 9.81 -9.52
C THR A 153 31.36 9.65 -8.05
N ASP A 154 32.03 10.64 -7.48
CA ASP A 154 32.57 10.59 -6.13
C ASP A 154 31.43 10.85 -5.14
N LEU A 155 30.54 11.80 -5.44
CA LEU A 155 29.30 12.00 -4.69
C LEU A 155 28.42 10.76 -4.68
N CYS A 156 28.21 10.09 -5.82
CA CYS A 156 27.41 8.86 -5.88
C CYS A 156 28.03 7.72 -5.05
N ARG A 157 29.36 7.61 -5.01
CA ARG A 157 30.08 6.62 -4.18
C ARG A 157 29.94 6.94 -2.70
N GLU A 158 30.21 8.18 -2.30
CA GLU A 158 30.11 8.64 -0.91
C GLU A 158 28.68 8.51 -0.36
N PHE A 159 27.69 8.98 -1.12
CA PHE A 159 26.29 8.93 -0.73
C PHE A 159 25.65 7.56 -0.98
N GLY A 160 26.32 6.62 -1.66
CA GLY A 160 25.81 5.28 -1.99
C GLY A 160 24.59 5.28 -2.93
N VAL A 161 24.53 6.22 -3.87
CA VAL A 161 23.40 6.46 -4.78
C VAL A 161 23.82 6.13 -6.19
N SER A 162 22.99 5.42 -6.97
CA SER A 162 23.26 5.27 -8.40
C SER A 162 23.07 6.60 -9.13
N ARG A 163 23.88 6.87 -10.15
CA ARG A 163 23.77 8.12 -10.95
C ARG A 163 22.34 8.35 -11.46
N ALA A 164 21.64 7.30 -11.87
CA ALA A 164 20.24 7.36 -12.31
C ALA A 164 19.26 7.81 -11.22
N ILE A 165 19.48 7.44 -9.95
CA ILE A 165 18.67 7.96 -8.83
C ILE A 165 18.97 9.44 -8.59
N PHE A 166 20.25 9.82 -8.62
CA PHE A 166 20.66 11.21 -8.43
C PHE A 166 20.02 12.14 -9.48
N TYR A 167 20.13 11.80 -10.77
CA TYR A 167 19.54 12.64 -11.82
C TYR A 167 18.03 12.73 -11.72
N ARG A 168 17.33 11.69 -11.24
CA ARG A 168 15.89 11.78 -10.92
C ARG A 168 15.60 12.76 -9.78
N TRP A 169 16.47 12.90 -8.81
CA TRP A 169 16.32 13.91 -7.75
C TRP A 169 16.65 15.30 -8.26
N LEU A 170 17.71 15.46 -9.04
CA LEU A 170 18.09 16.73 -9.65
C LEU A 170 16.99 17.28 -10.56
N ALA A 171 16.36 16.42 -11.37
CA ALA A 171 15.24 16.81 -12.22
C ALA A 171 14.06 17.34 -11.38
N ARG A 172 13.69 16.66 -10.29
CA ARG A 172 12.63 17.12 -9.38
C ARG A 172 12.98 18.44 -8.69
N TYR A 173 14.24 18.61 -8.26
CA TYR A 173 14.72 19.83 -7.63
C TYR A 173 14.65 21.04 -8.57
N ARG A 174 15.06 20.87 -9.84
CA ARG A 174 15.01 21.94 -10.85
C ARG A 174 13.60 22.31 -11.30
N GLN A 175 12.66 21.36 -11.25
CA GLN A 175 11.25 21.60 -11.60
C GLN A 175 10.46 22.24 -10.46
N ALA A 176 10.97 22.20 -9.23
CA ALA A 176 10.28 22.73 -8.07
C ALA A 176 10.58 24.24 -7.89
N PRO A 177 9.57 25.05 -7.49
CA PRO A 177 9.82 26.43 -7.07
C PRO A 177 10.73 26.45 -5.84
N GLN A 178 11.51 27.53 -5.69
CA GLN A 178 12.61 27.63 -4.73
C GLN A 178 12.19 27.28 -3.28
N GLU A 179 11.00 27.70 -2.89
CA GLU A 179 10.42 27.43 -1.55
C GLU A 179 10.07 25.95 -1.35
N ALA A 180 9.67 25.23 -2.41
CA ALA A 180 9.24 23.84 -2.34
C ALA A 180 10.35 22.83 -2.73
N GLN A 181 11.58 23.29 -3.00
CA GLN A 181 12.69 22.42 -3.43
C GLN A 181 13.01 21.32 -2.41
N ARG A 182 12.95 21.64 -1.12
CA ARG A 182 13.17 20.67 -0.04
C ARG A 182 12.07 19.61 -0.02
N GLU A 183 10.82 20.03 -0.14
CA GLU A 183 9.64 19.15 -0.13
C GLU A 183 9.62 18.24 -1.37
N ALA A 184 9.99 18.77 -2.54
CA ALA A 184 10.07 18.01 -3.79
C ALA A 184 11.08 16.85 -3.71
N LEU A 185 12.10 16.96 -2.87
CA LEU A 185 13.10 15.93 -2.65
C LEU A 185 12.62 14.83 -1.71
N GLU A 186 11.51 15.00 -0.98
CA GLU A 186 10.97 13.98 -0.11
C GLU A 186 10.58 12.69 -0.86
N ASN A 187 10.46 11.61 -0.09
CA ASN A 187 9.98 10.32 -0.60
C ASN A 187 8.46 10.38 -0.75
N LEU A 188 8.02 10.96 -1.85
CA LEU A 188 6.61 11.01 -2.20
C LEU A 188 6.15 9.61 -2.61
N ARG A 189 5.28 9.00 -1.81
CA ARG A 189 4.47 7.88 -2.30
C ARG A 189 3.35 8.46 -3.16
N PRO A 190 3.04 7.87 -4.33
CA PRO A 190 1.87 8.27 -5.10
C PRO A 190 0.64 8.19 -4.19
N ALA A 191 0.04 9.34 -3.91
CA ALA A 191 -1.10 9.47 -3.03
C ALA A 191 -2.30 9.99 -3.83
N ARG A 192 -3.50 9.68 -3.33
CA ARG A 192 -4.77 10.13 -3.93
C ARG A 192 -4.85 9.73 -5.41
N GLU A 193 -5.08 10.70 -6.28
CA GLU A 193 -5.26 10.56 -7.73
C GLU A 193 -4.04 9.98 -8.44
N ARG A 194 -2.84 10.21 -7.90
CA ARG A 194 -1.60 9.70 -8.49
C ARG A 194 -1.35 8.22 -8.20
N HIS A 195 -2.13 7.61 -7.31
CA HIS A 195 -1.98 6.20 -6.97
C HIS A 195 -2.58 5.32 -8.06
N TRP A 196 -1.85 4.29 -8.53
CA TRP A 196 -2.30 3.43 -9.64
C TRP A 196 -3.65 2.71 -9.42
N ARG A 197 -4.06 2.50 -8.16
CA ARG A 197 -5.39 1.95 -7.78
C ARG A 197 -6.46 3.02 -7.56
N PHE A 198 -6.16 4.28 -7.84
CA PHE A 198 -7.14 5.33 -7.70
C PHE A 198 -8.25 5.15 -8.73
N VAL A 199 -9.50 5.26 -8.28
CA VAL A 199 -10.66 5.19 -9.15
C VAL A 199 -11.43 6.51 -9.00
N PRO A 200 -11.46 7.37 -10.05
CA PRO A 200 -12.07 8.69 -9.96
C PRO A 200 -13.57 8.65 -9.64
N GLU A 201 -14.30 7.71 -10.26
CA GLU A 201 -15.75 7.53 -10.12
C GLU A 201 -16.17 7.07 -8.71
N ALA A 202 -15.26 6.46 -7.96
CA ALA A 202 -15.59 5.80 -6.71
C ALA A 202 -16.15 6.77 -5.66
N ARG A 203 -15.67 8.02 -5.64
CA ARG A 203 -16.14 9.05 -4.72
C ARG A 203 -17.60 9.41 -4.98
N GLY A 204 -17.94 9.74 -6.22
CA GLY A 204 -19.29 10.11 -6.61
C GLY A 204 -20.30 8.99 -6.36
N LEU A 205 -19.94 7.75 -6.72
CA LEU A 205 -20.83 6.59 -6.52
C LEU A 205 -21.08 6.28 -5.05
N VAL A 206 -20.04 6.34 -4.20
CA VAL A 206 -20.20 6.12 -2.76
C VAL A 206 -21.06 7.22 -2.14
N LEU A 207 -20.81 8.49 -2.45
CA LEU A 207 -21.60 9.60 -1.92
C LEU A 207 -23.05 9.55 -2.40
N GLY A 208 -23.29 9.20 -3.66
CA GLY A 208 -24.65 9.00 -4.18
C GLY A 208 -25.42 7.90 -3.45
N VAL A 209 -24.75 6.81 -3.05
CA VAL A 209 -25.36 5.77 -2.21
C VAL A 209 -25.62 6.28 -0.78
N VAL A 210 -24.70 7.06 -0.20
CA VAL A 210 -24.87 7.65 1.13
C VAL A 210 -26.08 8.58 1.20
N VAL A 211 -26.32 9.38 0.16
CA VAL A 211 -27.49 10.29 0.08
C VAL A 211 -28.79 9.49 0.01
N GLN A 212 -28.81 8.39 -0.74
CA GLN A 212 -30.01 7.55 -0.88
C GLN A 212 -30.31 6.72 0.38
N ALA A 213 -29.27 6.25 1.07
CA ALA A 213 -29.42 5.35 2.21
C ALA A 213 -28.29 5.56 3.23
N PRO A 214 -28.38 6.59 4.10
CA PRO A 214 -27.32 6.96 5.04
C PRO A 214 -27.08 5.94 6.16
N GLU A 215 -28.06 5.09 6.45
CA GLU A 215 -28.01 4.07 7.50
C GLU A 215 -27.12 2.87 7.15
N LEU A 216 -26.76 2.70 5.87
CA LEU A 216 -26.01 1.54 5.42
C LEU A 216 -24.59 1.48 6.01
N SER A 217 -24.16 0.25 6.30
CA SER A 217 -22.78 -0.03 6.69
C SER A 217 -21.82 0.08 5.50
N PRO A 218 -20.52 0.34 5.72
CA PRO A 218 -19.52 0.39 4.64
C PRO A 218 -19.48 -0.86 3.75
N PHE A 219 -19.82 -2.03 4.31
CA PHE A 219 -19.94 -3.28 3.55
C PHE A 219 -21.15 -3.27 2.62
N GLN A 220 -22.32 -2.85 3.11
CA GLN A 220 -23.54 -2.74 2.31
C GLN A 220 -23.39 -1.68 1.21
N ILE A 221 -22.76 -0.54 1.53
CA ILE A 221 -22.44 0.51 0.55
C ILE A 221 -21.54 -0.04 -0.55
N SER A 222 -20.48 -0.79 -0.20
CA SER A 222 -19.59 -1.43 -1.18
C SER A 222 -20.35 -2.37 -2.13
N ARG A 223 -21.29 -3.16 -1.61
CA ARG A 223 -22.14 -4.05 -2.41
C ARG A 223 -23.08 -3.27 -3.34
N GLN A 224 -23.71 -2.22 -2.85
CA GLN A 224 -24.60 -1.39 -3.68
C GLN A 224 -23.84 -0.64 -4.78
N VAL A 225 -22.66 -0.09 -4.46
CA VAL A 225 -21.78 0.55 -5.45
C VAL A 225 -21.35 -0.46 -6.51
N THR A 226 -20.98 -1.68 -6.10
CA THR A 226 -20.60 -2.75 -7.03
C THR A 226 -21.77 -3.16 -7.93
N ALA A 227 -22.98 -3.25 -7.38
CA ALA A 227 -24.18 -3.57 -8.15
C ALA A 227 -24.51 -2.48 -9.18
N LYS A 228 -24.40 -1.20 -8.81
CA LYS A 228 -24.64 -0.06 -9.73
C LYS A 228 -23.59 0.05 -10.84
N ALA A 229 -22.34 -0.28 -10.53
CA ALA A 229 -21.24 -0.15 -11.49
C ALA A 229 -21.00 -1.40 -12.35
N GLY A 230 -21.63 -2.53 -12.04
CA GLY A 230 -21.40 -3.82 -12.72
C GLY A 230 -20.01 -4.44 -12.47
N LYS A 231 -19.14 -3.78 -11.70
CA LYS A 231 -17.80 -4.24 -11.34
C LYS A 231 -17.41 -3.79 -9.93
N GLN A 232 -16.53 -4.53 -9.27
CA GLN A 232 -16.07 -4.18 -7.93
C GLN A 232 -15.10 -2.98 -7.99
N ILE A 233 -15.60 -1.80 -7.60
CA ILE A 233 -14.80 -0.57 -7.57
C ILE A 233 -14.00 -0.45 -6.26
N LEU A 234 -14.68 -0.56 -5.12
CA LEU A 234 -14.08 -0.48 -3.79
C LEU A 234 -14.60 -1.61 -2.92
N GLY A 235 -13.71 -2.26 -2.16
CA GLY A 235 -14.09 -3.15 -1.07
C GLY A 235 -14.56 -2.38 0.18
N ALA A 236 -15.14 -3.08 1.15
CA ALA A 236 -15.69 -2.49 2.38
C ALA A 236 -14.70 -1.57 3.12
N HIS A 237 -13.44 -1.98 3.24
CA HIS A 237 -12.40 -1.17 3.88
C HIS A 237 -12.02 0.08 3.04
N GLY A 238 -12.09 -0.02 1.71
CA GLY A 238 -11.90 1.12 0.81
C GLY A 238 -13.01 2.15 0.98
N VAL A 239 -14.26 1.70 1.08
CA VAL A 239 -15.42 2.56 1.37
C VAL A 239 -15.28 3.20 2.75
N TYR A 240 -14.93 2.44 3.78
CA TYR A 240 -14.69 2.98 5.12
C TYR A 240 -13.64 4.10 5.12
N ASN A 241 -12.50 3.87 4.45
CA ASN A 241 -11.43 4.86 4.35
C ASN A 241 -11.87 6.11 3.58
N LEU A 242 -12.74 5.95 2.57
CA LEU A 242 -13.31 7.07 1.83
C LEU A 242 -14.25 7.88 2.73
N LEU A 243 -15.21 7.22 3.38
CA LEU A 243 -16.13 7.87 4.32
C LEU A 243 -15.39 8.57 5.46
N SER A 244 -14.36 7.95 6.02
CA SER A 244 -13.54 8.56 7.08
C SER A 244 -12.82 9.82 6.62
N ARG A 245 -12.44 9.93 5.33
CA ARG A 245 -11.79 11.14 4.78
C ARG A 245 -12.77 12.27 4.55
N GLU A 246 -13.98 11.94 4.10
CA GLU A 246 -15.08 12.91 3.93
C GLU A 246 -15.75 13.25 5.29
N GLY A 247 -15.28 12.67 6.39
CA GLY A 247 -15.85 12.88 7.73
C GLY A 247 -17.18 12.15 7.97
N LEU A 248 -17.61 11.26 7.08
CA LEU A 248 -18.89 10.53 7.07
C LEU A 248 -18.81 9.10 7.67
N ASN A 249 -17.88 8.89 8.60
CA ASN A 249 -17.66 7.58 9.22
C ASN A 249 -18.87 7.10 10.04
N THR A 250 -19.50 8.00 10.80
CA THR A 250 -20.67 7.71 11.65
C THR A 250 -21.98 7.84 10.90
N ILE A 251 -22.98 7.04 11.27
CA ILE A 251 -24.34 7.09 10.69
C ILE A 251 -24.93 8.50 10.83
N ALA A 252 -24.85 9.11 12.03
CA ALA A 252 -25.38 10.45 12.28
C ALA A 252 -24.83 11.50 11.30
N ARG A 253 -23.53 11.44 10.96
CA ARG A 253 -22.92 12.37 10.00
C ARG A 253 -23.38 12.11 8.57
N ARG A 254 -23.64 10.85 8.20
CA ARG A 254 -24.24 10.51 6.89
C ARG A 254 -25.65 11.04 6.76
N VAL A 255 -26.46 10.93 7.82
CA VAL A 255 -27.81 11.47 7.86
C VAL A 255 -27.77 13.00 7.73
N GLN A 256 -26.95 13.68 8.53
CA GLN A 256 -26.75 15.13 8.43
C GLN A 256 -26.32 15.58 7.03
N TYR A 257 -25.37 14.86 6.43
CA TYR A 257 -24.91 15.11 5.07
C TYR A 257 -26.04 14.94 4.04
N ALA A 258 -26.83 13.86 4.13
CA ALA A 258 -27.98 13.64 3.26
C ALA A 258 -29.04 14.74 3.42
N SER A 259 -29.37 15.13 4.66
CA SER A 259 -30.32 16.21 4.96
C SER A 259 -29.84 17.57 4.45
N SER A 260 -28.55 17.90 4.59
CA SER A 260 -27.99 19.17 4.10
C SER A 260 -28.10 19.34 2.58
N LEU A 261 -28.10 18.24 1.83
CA LEU A 261 -28.26 18.28 0.37
C LEU A 261 -29.74 18.42 -0.06
N GLN A 262 -30.68 18.05 0.81
CA GLN A 262 -32.12 18.22 0.58
C GLN A 262 -32.58 19.64 0.94
N GLN A 263 -31.88 20.31 1.86
CA GLN A 263 -32.07 21.72 2.20
C GLN A 263 -31.47 22.63 1.13
N THR A 264 -31.91 22.50 -0.12
CA THR A 264 -31.88 23.67 -1.02
C THR A 264 -32.87 24.67 -0.41
N PRO A 265 -32.43 25.83 0.11
CA PRO A 265 -33.39 26.84 0.55
C PRO A 265 -34.25 27.14 -0.67
N GLU A 266 -35.58 27.05 -0.53
CA GLU A 266 -36.48 27.60 -1.53
C GLU A 266 -36.03 29.04 -1.74
N VAL A 267 -35.46 29.32 -2.92
CA VAL A 267 -35.18 30.69 -3.32
C VAL A 267 -36.55 31.33 -3.32
N GLN A 268 -36.81 32.17 -2.31
CA GLN A 268 -38.01 32.99 -2.29
C GLN A 268 -37.88 33.89 -3.52
N ILE A 269 -38.53 33.51 -4.61
CA ILE A 269 -38.65 34.34 -5.79
C ILE A 269 -39.41 35.56 -5.27
N ALA A 270 -38.73 36.70 -5.18
CA ALA A 270 -39.39 37.94 -4.82
C ALA A 270 -40.61 38.09 -5.73
N PRO A 271 -41.82 38.33 -5.18
CA PRO A 271 -43.00 38.46 -6.01
C PRO A 271 -42.70 39.52 -7.06
N LEU A 272 -42.99 39.21 -8.33
CA LEU A 272 -42.93 40.21 -9.39
C LEU A 272 -43.91 41.31 -9.00
N TYR A 273 -43.38 42.45 -8.55
CA TYR A 273 -44.18 43.62 -8.25
C TYR A 273 -44.68 44.18 -9.58
N GLU A 274 -45.91 43.83 -9.95
CA GLU A 274 -46.66 44.58 -10.94
C GLU A 274 -47.15 45.87 -10.26
N PRO A 275 -46.62 47.04 -10.62
CA PRO A 275 -47.09 48.28 -10.01
C PRO A 275 -48.56 48.49 -10.37
N GLU A 276 -49.42 48.70 -9.36
CA GLU A 276 -50.85 49.01 -9.56
C GLU A 276 -51.06 50.24 -10.46
N ILE A 277 -50.05 51.12 -10.50
CA ILE A 277 -50.02 52.30 -11.35
C ILE A 277 -48.91 52.11 -12.38
N PRO A 278 -49.22 52.08 -13.69
CA PRO A 278 -48.18 52.00 -14.69
C PRO A 278 -47.24 53.21 -14.55
N MET A 279 -45.93 52.96 -14.51
CA MET A 279 -44.87 53.92 -14.17
C MET A 279 -44.96 55.28 -14.87
N TYR A 280 -45.61 55.36 -16.03
CA TYR A 280 -45.85 56.61 -16.75
C TYR A 280 -46.76 57.59 -15.98
N ARG A 281 -47.76 57.11 -15.22
CA ARG A 281 -48.65 57.96 -14.42
C ARG A 281 -47.96 58.48 -13.15
N LEU A 282 -47.13 57.65 -12.52
CA LEU A 282 -46.26 58.09 -11.41
C LEU A 282 -45.27 59.18 -11.84
N ARG A 283 -44.69 59.04 -13.05
CA ARG A 283 -43.87 60.10 -13.66
C ARG A 283 -44.64 61.39 -13.91
N MET A 284 -45.91 61.32 -14.31
CA MET A 284 -46.76 62.51 -14.51
C MET A 284 -47.14 63.21 -13.20
N LEU A 285 -47.34 62.48 -12.10
CA LEU A 285 -47.63 63.06 -10.78
C LEU A 285 -46.42 63.76 -10.15
N LEU A 286 -45.20 63.28 -10.42
CA LEU A 286 -43.95 63.91 -9.98
C LEU A 286 -43.48 65.04 -10.92
N ALA A 287 -44.04 65.13 -12.13
CA ALA A 287 -43.67 66.13 -13.13
C ALA A 287 -43.88 67.61 -12.74
N PRO A 288 -44.86 68.02 -11.89
CA PRO A 288 -45.01 69.44 -11.55
C PRO A 288 -43.88 69.99 -10.66
N PHE A 289 -43.13 69.11 -9.99
CA PHE A 289 -42.10 69.49 -9.01
C PHE A 289 -40.66 69.20 -9.48
N VAL A 290 -40.48 68.67 -10.69
CA VAL A 290 -39.16 68.40 -11.28
C VAL A 290 -38.98 69.29 -12.52
N THR A 291 -39.08 70.60 -12.32
CA THR A 291 -38.38 71.55 -13.19
C THR A 291 -36.91 71.51 -12.78
N VAL A 292 -36.13 70.57 -13.31
CA VAL A 292 -34.66 70.62 -13.18
C VAL A 292 -34.23 71.91 -13.89
N PRO A 293 -33.71 72.95 -13.21
CA PRO A 293 -33.12 74.06 -13.92
C PRO A 293 -31.95 73.51 -14.71
N LYS A 294 -31.92 73.77 -16.02
CA LYS A 294 -30.75 73.47 -16.86
C LYS A 294 -29.57 74.30 -16.34
N LEU A 295 -28.81 73.76 -15.38
CA LEU A 295 -27.49 74.25 -15.03
C LEU A 295 -26.57 73.94 -16.21
N VAL A 296 -26.47 74.91 -17.10
CA VAL A 296 -25.51 74.93 -18.21
C VAL A 296 -24.12 75.04 -17.60
N PHE A 297 -23.47 73.92 -17.30
CA PHE A 297 -22.03 73.89 -17.04
C PHE A 297 -21.29 74.02 -18.38
N ARG A 298 -20.98 75.26 -18.77
CA ARG A 298 -19.99 75.54 -19.82
C ARG A 298 -18.59 75.53 -19.19
N ARG A 299 -17.89 74.40 -19.37
CA ARG A 299 -16.42 74.16 -19.44
C ARG A 299 -15.98 72.99 -18.53
N PRO A 300 -15.33 71.94 -19.08
CA PRO A 300 -14.61 70.97 -18.27
C PRO A 300 -13.24 71.55 -17.86
N PRO A 301 -12.85 71.53 -16.59
CA PRO A 301 -11.48 71.86 -16.20
C PRO A 301 -10.53 70.72 -16.58
N VAL A 302 -9.39 71.14 -17.12
CA VAL A 302 -8.27 70.33 -17.62
C VAL A 302 -7.60 69.60 -16.46
N GLY A 303 -7.01 68.44 -16.78
CA GLY A 303 -6.61 67.38 -15.85
C GLY A 303 -5.68 67.75 -14.69
N ILE A 304 -5.73 66.91 -13.66
CA ILE A 304 -4.69 66.80 -12.64
C ILE A 304 -4.45 65.29 -12.40
N LEU A 305 -3.32 64.81 -12.94
CA LEU A 305 -2.62 63.62 -12.47
C LEU A 305 -2.01 63.94 -11.10
N VAL A 306 -2.53 63.38 -10.02
CA VAL A 306 -1.79 63.28 -8.74
C VAL A 306 -2.14 61.95 -8.06
N THR A 307 -1.18 61.03 -8.19
CA THR A 307 -0.67 60.06 -7.21
C THR A 307 -1.49 59.70 -5.97
N LEU A 308 -1.68 58.39 -5.74
CA LEU A 308 -1.66 57.81 -4.39
C LEU A 308 -0.79 56.54 -4.39
N LEU A 309 0.33 56.65 -3.67
CA LEU A 309 0.99 55.58 -2.93
C LEU A 309 0.07 55.07 -1.82
#